data_AF-A0AAP9R1R1-F1
#
_entry.id   AF-A0AAP9R1R1-F1
#
_cell.length_a   1.000
_cell.length_b   1.000
_cell.length_c   1.000
_cell.angle_alpha   90.00
_cell.angle_beta   90.00
_cell.angle_gamma   90.00
#
_symmetry.space_group_name_H-M   'P 1'
#
loop_
_entity.id
_entity.type
_entity.pdbx_description
1 polymer ?
#
loop_
_entity_poly.entity_id
_entity_poly.type
_entity_poly.pdbx_seq_one_letter_code
_entity_poly.pdbx_strand_id
1 'polypeptide(L)'
;MIYGTFNKKISLALSGGGTRAMAFHAGMLRLLAEKGKLENISKISTVSGGSLLVSLIYQKSSGEWPSSNYYLSHVYDEVRNEMCQKSLQSGMMKMLLKPKNWRFAFSRANLLSQVLNKKWGVIYKLSDIQKYPEWSINGTTAETGKRFRFRNDSIGDYTLGYAHPNDFLLSDAVSVSAAFPGGIGPYSLSTDHFRWLKSEWGDRLNSNEVSLPYKKLRIYDGGVYDNLGLEPFFDHSKQIPKEDSEIIICSDAGAPLQVGFDAFSLSPWRLKRVADIISEQSRSLRIRAFVNYIMKSQNGFYFGISNPNVKKQHDELSSFSCGYSTSLKKFRTEDFDKIAEHGYIVAKNITENANFSGW
;
A
#
# COMPACT_ATOMS: atom_id res chain seq x y z
N MET A 1 7.20 -31.83 -20.54
CA MET A 1 7.46 -31.57 -19.12
C MET A 1 8.80 -30.87 -19.00
N ILE A 2 8.79 -29.60 -18.61
CA ILE A 2 9.93 -28.92 -17.99
C ILE A 2 9.36 -28.34 -16.70
N TYR A 3 9.88 -28.86 -15.58
CA TYR A 3 9.51 -28.49 -14.23
C TYR A 3 10.08 -27.11 -13.91
N GLY A 4 9.23 -26.18 -13.45
CA GLY A 4 9.71 -24.99 -12.74
C GLY A 4 10.12 -25.40 -11.33
N THR A 5 11.37 -25.14 -10.97
CA THR A 5 11.96 -25.50 -9.66
C THR A 5 11.60 -24.47 -8.58
N PHE A 6 11.09 -24.97 -7.46
CA PHE A 6 10.97 -24.40 -6.10
C PHE A 6 11.70 -23.06 -5.83
N ASN A 7 10.94 -22.00 -5.51
CA ASN A 7 11.36 -20.66 -5.01
C ASN A 7 11.63 -19.54 -6.05
N LYS A 8 10.67 -19.23 -6.93
CA LYS A 8 10.66 -17.89 -7.55
C LYS A 8 10.45 -16.82 -6.48
N LYS A 9 11.25 -15.75 -6.56
CA LYS A 9 11.07 -14.55 -5.75
C LYS A 9 9.72 -13.89 -6.07
N ILE A 10 9.10 -13.30 -5.05
CA ILE A 10 7.77 -12.67 -5.14
C ILE A 10 7.92 -11.15 -5.04
N SER A 11 7.42 -10.45 -6.06
CA SER A 11 7.15 -9.02 -6.02
C SER A 11 5.70 -8.80 -5.57
N LEU A 12 5.51 -8.32 -4.35
CA LEU A 12 4.20 -8.16 -3.72
C LEU A 12 3.72 -6.70 -3.75
N ALA A 13 2.61 -6.44 -4.44
CA ALA A 13 1.93 -5.15 -4.45
C ALA A 13 0.67 -5.20 -3.56
N LEU A 14 0.58 -4.26 -2.62
CA LEU A 14 -0.55 -4.11 -1.69
C LEU A 14 -1.20 -2.74 -1.89
N SER A 15 -2.42 -2.76 -2.41
CA SER A 15 -3.15 -1.55 -2.80
C SER A 15 -3.63 -0.68 -1.63
N GLY A 16 -4.15 0.50 -1.95
CA GLY A 16 -4.89 1.34 -1.03
C GLY A 16 -6.33 0.89 -0.75
N GLY A 17 -6.95 1.48 0.27
CA GLY A 17 -8.32 1.17 0.68
C GLY A 17 -8.61 1.38 2.17
N GLY A 18 -7.75 2.12 2.88
CA GLY A 18 -7.92 2.40 4.31
C GLY A 18 -7.85 1.14 5.18
N THR A 19 -8.64 1.10 6.24
CA THR A 19 -8.64 -0.02 7.21
C THR A 19 -9.07 -1.34 6.60
N ARG A 20 -10.09 -1.37 5.73
CA ARG A 20 -10.50 -2.62 5.07
C ARG A 20 -9.36 -3.28 4.28
N ALA A 21 -8.49 -2.48 3.66
CA ALA A 21 -7.34 -2.98 2.92
C ALA A 21 -6.35 -3.69 3.84
N MET A 22 -6.10 -3.14 5.03
CA MET A 22 -5.25 -3.79 6.02
C MET A 22 -5.77 -5.18 6.40
N ALA A 23 -7.07 -5.32 6.71
CA ALA A 23 -7.64 -6.62 7.09
C ALA A 23 -7.63 -7.61 5.91
N PHE A 24 -8.02 -7.16 4.71
CA PHE A 24 -8.04 -8.00 3.51
C PHE A 24 -6.65 -8.52 3.15
N HIS A 25 -5.64 -7.64 3.15
CA HIS A 25 -4.25 -8.02 2.90
C HIS A 25 -3.69 -8.92 4.02
N ALA A 26 -4.05 -8.70 5.29
CA ALA A 26 -3.64 -9.57 6.39
C ALA A 26 -4.14 -11.02 6.21
N GLY A 27 -5.36 -11.19 5.71
CA GLY A 27 -5.93 -12.48 5.33
C GLY A 27 -5.21 -13.17 4.16
N MET A 28 -4.91 -12.41 3.11
CA MET A 28 -4.12 -12.90 1.98
C MET A 28 -2.70 -13.33 2.40
N LEU A 29 -2.04 -12.50 3.23
CA LEU A 29 -0.72 -12.82 3.80
C LEU A 29 -0.76 -14.05 4.72
N ARG A 30 -1.86 -14.27 5.45
CA ARG A 30 -2.07 -15.50 6.25
C ARG A 30 -2.01 -16.73 5.35
N LEU A 31 -2.67 -16.73 4.19
CA LEU A 31 -2.56 -17.84 3.24
C LEU A 31 -1.13 -18.01 2.71
N LEU A 32 -0.45 -16.92 2.32
CA LEU A 32 0.93 -17.02 1.86
C LEU A 32 1.86 -17.60 2.94
N ALA A 33 1.64 -17.23 4.19
CA ALA A 33 2.38 -17.78 5.33
C ALA A 33 2.06 -19.26 5.55
N GLU A 34 0.80 -19.69 5.47
CA GLU A 34 0.43 -21.12 5.54
C GLU A 34 1.09 -21.96 4.44
N LYS A 35 1.41 -21.34 3.30
CA LYS A 35 2.14 -21.96 2.18
C LYS A 35 3.67 -21.80 2.28
N GLY A 36 4.19 -21.19 3.34
CA GLY A 36 5.62 -20.97 3.53
C GLY A 36 6.23 -20.00 2.52
N LYS A 37 5.46 -19.01 2.04
CA LYS A 37 5.85 -18.12 0.93
C LYS A 37 6.23 -16.70 1.36
N LEU A 38 6.13 -16.34 2.65
CA LEU A 38 6.54 -14.99 3.08
C LEU A 38 8.04 -14.76 2.89
N GLU A 39 8.86 -15.80 3.03
CA GLU A 39 10.31 -15.81 2.85
C GLU A 39 10.72 -15.59 1.39
N ASN A 40 9.83 -15.93 0.45
CA ASN A 40 10.06 -15.72 -0.97
C ASN A 40 9.79 -14.29 -1.42
N ILE A 41 9.14 -13.46 -0.59
CA ILE A 41 8.90 -12.06 -0.91
C ILE A 41 10.24 -11.34 -0.94
N SER A 42 10.60 -10.83 -2.11
CA SER A 42 11.84 -10.09 -2.34
C SER A 42 11.61 -8.58 -2.42
N LYS A 43 10.40 -8.18 -2.83
CA LYS A 43 10.00 -6.79 -2.96
C LYS A 43 8.57 -6.59 -2.51
N ILE A 44 8.32 -5.47 -1.85
CA ILE A 44 7.01 -5.04 -1.42
C ILE A 44 6.76 -3.62 -1.94
N SER A 45 5.62 -3.41 -2.58
CA SER A 45 5.15 -2.08 -2.97
C SER A 45 3.81 -1.83 -2.32
N THR A 46 3.69 -0.74 -1.55
CA THR A 46 2.48 -0.49 -0.77
C THR A 46 1.89 0.88 -1.04
N VAL A 47 0.57 0.96 -0.91
CA VAL A 47 -0.19 2.21 -1.01
C VAL A 47 -1.15 2.30 0.18
N SER A 48 -1.20 3.45 0.85
CA SER A 48 -2.23 3.78 1.84
C SER A 48 -2.44 2.70 2.91
N GLY A 49 -3.59 2.02 2.92
CA GLY A 49 -3.89 0.91 3.84
C GLY A 49 -2.85 -0.22 3.79
N GLY A 50 -2.32 -0.57 2.61
CA GLY A 50 -1.22 -1.52 2.50
C GLY A 50 0.04 -1.06 3.24
N SER A 51 0.36 0.24 3.17
CA SER A 51 1.53 0.82 3.86
C SER A 51 1.35 0.78 5.37
N LEU A 52 0.13 1.04 5.87
CA LEU A 52 -0.19 0.94 7.28
C LEU A 52 -0.04 -0.49 7.80
N LEU A 53 -0.55 -1.49 7.06
CA LEU A 53 -0.40 -2.90 7.45
C LEU A 53 1.07 -3.31 7.52
N VAL A 54 1.85 -3.06 6.47
CA VAL A 54 3.27 -3.48 6.42
C VAL A 54 4.07 -2.78 7.51
N SER A 55 3.81 -1.50 7.78
CA SER A 55 4.46 -0.80 8.91
C SER A 55 4.19 -1.47 10.27
N LEU A 56 2.97 -1.98 10.46
CA LEU A 56 2.60 -2.66 11.69
C LEU A 56 3.23 -4.06 11.77
N ILE A 57 3.32 -4.77 10.64
CA ILE A 57 4.03 -6.06 10.55
C ILE A 57 5.51 -5.88 10.93
N TYR A 58 6.21 -4.92 10.33
CA TYR A 58 7.60 -4.60 10.69
C TYR A 58 7.70 -4.21 12.17
N GLN A 59 6.78 -3.39 12.68
CA GLN A 59 6.78 -3.01 14.09
C GLN A 59 6.65 -4.20 15.05
N LYS A 60 5.82 -5.20 14.69
CA LYS A 60 5.59 -6.41 15.49
C LYS A 60 6.63 -7.50 15.26
N SER A 61 7.49 -7.31 14.26
CA SER A 61 8.62 -8.17 13.95
C SER A 61 9.95 -7.43 14.13
N SER A 62 10.03 -6.50 15.07
CA SER A 62 11.28 -5.82 15.48
C SER A 62 12.05 -5.12 14.34
N GLY A 63 11.34 -4.57 13.37
CA GLY A 63 11.92 -3.89 12.21
C GLY A 63 12.33 -4.83 11.06
N GLU A 64 11.93 -6.10 11.13
CA GLU A 64 12.23 -7.14 10.14
C GLU A 64 10.96 -7.64 9.44
N TRP A 65 11.14 -8.28 8.29
CA TRP A 65 10.06 -9.02 7.65
C TRP A 65 9.96 -10.44 8.24
N PRO A 66 8.78 -10.84 8.74
CA PRO A 66 8.66 -12.09 9.49
C PRO A 66 8.77 -13.32 8.58
N SER A 67 9.28 -14.42 9.14
CA SER A 67 9.06 -15.74 8.55
C SER A 67 7.58 -16.11 8.57
N SER A 68 7.19 -17.04 7.71
CA SER A 68 5.83 -17.59 7.66
C SER A 68 5.39 -18.14 9.02
N ASN A 69 6.27 -18.88 9.70
CA ASN A 69 5.98 -19.44 11.02
C ASN A 69 5.79 -18.36 12.08
N TYR A 70 6.67 -17.34 12.11
CA TYR A 70 6.55 -16.24 13.08
C TYR A 70 5.33 -15.36 12.80
N TYR A 71 5.00 -15.16 11.52
CA TYR A 71 3.79 -14.44 11.13
C TYR A 71 2.53 -15.12 11.66
N LEU A 72 2.39 -16.42 11.45
CA LEU A 72 1.22 -17.20 11.87
C LEU A 72 1.10 -17.34 13.38
N SER A 73 2.23 -17.55 14.07
CA SER A 73 2.22 -17.82 15.51
C SER A 73 2.14 -16.57 16.39
N HIS A 74 2.55 -15.40 15.88
CA HIS A 74 2.66 -14.18 16.68
C HIS A 74 2.19 -12.91 15.95
N VAL A 75 2.77 -12.59 14.79
CA VAL A 75 2.57 -11.26 14.16
C VAL A 75 1.12 -11.03 13.75
N TYR A 76 0.44 -12.03 13.19
CA TYR A 76 -0.94 -11.91 12.75
C TYR A 76 -1.87 -11.51 13.90
N ASP A 77 -1.76 -12.18 15.05
CA ASP A 77 -2.58 -11.90 16.23
C ASP A 77 -2.27 -10.54 16.84
N GLU A 78 -0.99 -10.14 16.90
CA GLU A 78 -0.58 -8.81 17.35
C GLU A 78 -1.13 -7.70 16.43
N VAL A 79 -1.01 -7.87 15.11
CA VAL A 79 -1.57 -6.93 14.11
C VAL A 79 -3.08 -6.81 14.29
N ARG A 80 -3.79 -7.94 14.40
CA ARG A 80 -5.23 -7.99 14.64
C ARG A 80 -5.62 -7.27 15.92
N ASN A 81 -4.92 -7.54 17.02
CA ASN A 81 -5.16 -6.93 18.32
C ASN A 81 -4.98 -5.41 18.28
N GLU A 82 -3.91 -4.92 17.68
CA GLU A 82 -3.65 -3.49 17.51
C GLU A 82 -4.75 -2.78 16.72
N MET A 83 -5.21 -3.40 15.62
CA MET A 83 -6.26 -2.86 14.76
C MET A 83 -7.65 -2.88 15.42
N CYS A 84 -7.91 -3.84 16.31
CA CYS A 84 -9.19 -3.95 17.03
C CYS A 84 -9.23 -3.09 18.32
N GLN A 85 -8.09 -2.87 18.96
CA GLN A 85 -8.03 -2.14 20.23
C GLN A 85 -7.75 -0.64 20.04
N LYS A 86 -6.90 -0.27 19.06
CA LYS A 86 -6.40 1.11 18.92
C LYS A 86 -6.95 1.80 17.68
N SER A 87 -7.80 2.81 17.90
CA SER A 87 -8.33 3.67 16.84
C SER A 87 -7.37 4.82 16.56
N LEU A 88 -6.79 4.84 15.35
CA LEU A 88 -5.93 5.94 14.89
C LEU A 88 -6.75 7.22 14.72
N GLN A 89 -7.95 7.14 14.14
CA GLN A 89 -8.84 8.30 13.95
C GLN A 89 -9.21 8.95 15.29
N SER A 90 -9.52 8.16 16.32
CA SER A 90 -9.80 8.69 17.65
C SER A 90 -8.55 9.31 18.28
N GLY A 91 -7.37 8.75 18.01
CA GLY A 91 -6.08 9.35 18.38
C GLY A 91 -5.89 10.73 17.76
N MET A 92 -6.08 10.84 16.45
CA MET A 92 -5.98 12.11 15.71
C MET A 92 -6.97 13.15 16.25
N MET A 93 -8.24 12.77 16.44
CA MET A 93 -9.26 13.66 16.98
C MET A 93 -8.90 14.19 18.38
N LYS A 94 -8.42 13.32 19.28
CA LYS A 94 -7.94 13.73 20.62
C LYS A 94 -6.75 14.70 20.54
N MET A 95 -5.90 14.55 19.54
CA MET A 95 -4.76 15.45 19.35
C MET A 95 -5.18 16.81 18.79
N LEU A 96 -6.20 16.86 17.94
CA LEU A 96 -6.78 18.11 17.45
C LEU A 96 -7.52 18.92 18.53
N LEU A 97 -7.94 18.29 19.63
CA LEU A 97 -8.49 19.02 20.80
C LEU A 97 -7.44 19.89 21.52
N LYS A 98 -6.14 19.68 21.27
CA LYS A 98 -5.07 20.51 21.84
C LYS A 98 -4.81 21.72 20.93
N PRO A 99 -4.95 22.96 21.41
CA PRO A 99 -4.77 24.17 20.57
C PRO A 99 -3.43 24.24 19.83
N LYS A 100 -2.34 23.75 20.45
CA LYS A 100 -1.00 23.67 19.83
C LYS A 100 -0.96 22.86 18.53
N ASN A 101 -1.93 21.97 18.31
CA ASN A 101 -2.01 21.09 17.14
C ASN A 101 -2.95 21.60 16.05
N TRP A 102 -3.62 22.74 16.24
CA TRP A 102 -4.52 23.31 15.22
C TRP A 102 -3.78 23.73 13.95
N ARG A 103 -2.48 24.06 14.05
CA ARG A 103 -1.60 24.25 12.89
C ARG A 103 -1.52 23.02 11.97
N PHE A 104 -1.83 21.83 12.48
CA PHE A 104 -1.85 20.58 11.71
C PHE A 104 -3.26 20.18 11.24
N ALA A 105 -4.30 20.98 11.50
CA ALA A 105 -5.67 20.69 11.03
C ALA A 105 -5.74 20.54 9.49
N PHE A 106 -4.83 21.22 8.79
CA PHE A 106 -4.64 21.17 7.33
C PHE A 106 -3.45 20.30 6.88
N SER A 107 -2.69 19.72 7.81
CA SER A 107 -1.57 18.79 7.53
C SER A 107 -1.71 17.57 8.44
N ARG A 108 -2.80 16.82 8.24
CA ARG A 108 -3.16 15.70 9.10
C ARG A 108 -2.25 14.49 8.90
N ALA A 109 -1.39 14.48 7.88
CA ALA A 109 -0.38 13.44 7.68
C ALA A 109 0.65 13.46 8.82
N ASN A 110 1.12 14.64 9.22
CA ASN A 110 2.01 14.81 10.37
C ASN A 110 1.34 14.33 11.67
N LEU A 111 0.03 14.59 11.79
CA LEU A 111 -0.76 14.13 12.93
C LEU A 111 -0.89 12.61 12.97
N LEU A 112 -1.13 11.99 11.81
CA LEU A 112 -1.20 10.54 11.68
C LEU A 112 0.13 9.90 12.09
N SER A 113 1.26 10.47 11.68
CA SER A 113 2.60 9.98 12.06
C SER A 113 2.80 9.96 13.57
N GLN A 114 2.42 11.04 14.25
CA GLN A 114 2.48 11.09 15.71
C GLN A 114 1.56 10.07 16.39
N VAL A 115 0.39 9.80 15.80
CA VAL A 115 -0.53 8.78 16.32
C VAL A 115 -0.01 7.37 16.08
N LEU A 116 0.60 7.08 14.92
CA LEU A 116 1.24 5.80 14.64
C LEU A 116 2.36 5.52 15.65
N ASN A 117 3.22 6.51 15.90
CA ASN A 117 4.26 6.44 16.93
C ASN A 117 3.66 6.16 18.31
N LYS A 118 2.67 6.97 18.74
CA LYS A 118 2.11 6.86 20.10
C LYS A 118 1.23 5.63 20.34
N LYS A 119 0.48 5.18 19.33
CA LYS A 119 -0.50 4.09 19.47
C LYS A 119 0.09 2.75 19.08
N TRP A 120 0.71 2.67 17.92
CA TRP A 120 1.24 1.41 17.39
C TRP A 120 2.73 1.23 17.68
N GLY A 121 3.42 2.26 18.18
CA GLY A 121 4.83 2.16 18.53
C GLY A 121 5.77 2.26 17.33
N VAL A 122 5.27 2.69 16.17
CA VAL A 122 6.07 2.81 14.93
C VAL A 122 7.07 3.95 15.08
N ILE A 123 8.25 3.63 15.60
CA ILE A 123 9.30 4.61 15.97
C ILE A 123 10.58 4.49 15.13
N TYR A 124 10.66 3.50 14.24
CA TYR A 124 11.85 3.29 13.40
C TYR A 124 12.12 4.48 12.47
N LYS A 125 13.40 4.77 12.25
CA LYS A 125 13.81 5.51 11.05
C LYS A 125 13.59 4.64 9.84
N LEU A 126 13.26 5.25 8.72
CA LEU A 126 13.09 4.56 7.45
C LEU A 126 14.39 3.86 7.02
N SER A 127 15.55 4.42 7.37
CA SER A 127 16.88 3.85 7.11
C SER A 127 17.22 2.63 7.99
N ASP A 128 16.59 2.50 9.16
CA ASP A 128 16.93 1.48 10.15
C ASP A 128 16.19 0.15 9.94
N ILE A 129 15.12 0.12 9.15
CA ILE A 129 14.40 -1.12 8.85
C ILE A 129 15.23 -2.05 7.96
N GLN A 130 14.98 -3.36 8.10
CA GLN A 130 15.67 -4.39 7.32
C GLN A 130 15.61 -4.09 5.81
N LYS A 131 16.74 -4.28 5.12
CA LYS A 131 16.85 -3.98 3.69
C LYS A 131 16.12 -4.97 2.78
N TYR A 132 15.87 -6.18 3.27
CA TYR A 132 15.23 -7.25 2.53
C TYR A 132 13.96 -7.71 3.26
N PRO A 133 12.81 -7.82 2.58
CA PRO A 133 12.55 -7.46 1.19
C PRO A 133 12.69 -5.96 0.93
N GLU A 134 12.96 -5.59 -0.32
CA GLU A 134 12.95 -4.17 -0.70
C GLU A 134 11.54 -3.60 -0.57
N TRP A 135 11.33 -2.63 0.31
CA TRP A 135 10.02 -2.03 0.51
C TRP A 135 9.93 -0.61 -0.07
N SER A 136 9.03 -0.45 -1.05
CA SER A 136 8.67 0.82 -1.69
C SER A 136 7.31 1.30 -1.18
N ILE A 137 7.32 2.29 -0.29
CA ILE A 137 6.11 3.02 0.13
C ILE A 137 5.82 4.10 -0.90
N ASN A 138 4.63 4.09 -1.50
CA ASN A 138 4.30 4.98 -2.61
C ASN A 138 3.54 6.23 -2.17
N GLY A 139 3.91 7.36 -2.76
CA GLY A 139 3.25 8.66 -2.72
C GLY A 139 3.21 9.32 -4.10
N THR A 140 2.61 10.49 -4.18
CA THR A 140 2.50 11.28 -5.42
C THR A 140 3.01 12.70 -5.18
N THR A 141 4.05 13.12 -5.90
CA THR A 141 4.57 14.49 -5.85
C THR A 141 3.59 15.44 -6.53
N ALA A 142 3.12 16.47 -5.83
CA ALA A 142 2.19 17.45 -6.38
C ALA A 142 2.83 18.30 -7.48
N GLU A 143 4.09 18.67 -7.30
CA GLU A 143 4.82 19.58 -8.17
C GLU A 143 5.13 18.96 -9.55
N THR A 144 5.32 17.64 -9.62
CA THR A 144 5.72 16.93 -10.85
C THR A 144 4.68 15.93 -11.36
N GLY A 145 3.67 15.61 -10.54
CA GLY A 145 2.68 14.57 -10.83
C GLY A 145 3.28 13.16 -10.91
N LYS A 146 4.48 12.95 -10.35
CA LYS A 146 5.20 11.66 -10.44
C LYS A 146 5.06 10.84 -9.17
N ARG A 147 5.32 9.54 -9.31
CA ARG A 147 5.41 8.61 -8.19
C ARG A 147 6.60 8.98 -7.32
N PHE A 148 6.30 9.49 -6.12
CA PHE A 148 7.27 9.63 -5.05
C PHE A 148 7.40 8.29 -4.34
N ARG A 149 8.63 7.85 -4.10
CA ARG A 149 8.91 6.58 -3.43
C ARG A 149 9.69 6.86 -2.15
N PHE A 150 9.30 6.18 -1.08
CA PHE A 150 10.10 6.05 0.13
C PHE A 150 10.59 4.60 0.25
N ARG A 151 11.91 4.44 0.32
CA ARG A 151 12.64 3.20 0.61
C ARG A 151 13.63 3.48 1.75
N ASN A 152 14.13 2.42 2.37
CA ASN A 152 15.15 2.53 3.39
C ASN A 152 16.48 3.13 2.91
N ASP A 153 16.78 3.02 1.62
CA ASP A 153 18.00 3.55 1.00
C ASP A 153 17.80 4.88 0.27
N SER A 154 16.55 5.23 -0.07
CA SER A 154 16.27 6.36 -0.96
C SER A 154 14.84 6.90 -0.82
N ILE A 155 14.71 8.22 -0.92
CA ILE A 155 13.43 8.93 -1.05
C ILE A 155 13.47 9.83 -2.29
N GLY A 156 12.38 9.93 -3.05
CA GLY A 156 12.33 10.82 -4.21
C GLY A 156 11.49 10.32 -5.37
N ASP A 157 11.62 11.00 -6.51
CA ASP A 157 11.01 10.61 -7.78
C ASP A 157 12.01 10.73 -8.93
N TYR A 158 11.73 10.06 -10.04
CA TYR A 158 12.67 9.97 -11.16
C TYR A 158 12.91 11.32 -11.88
N THR A 159 12.03 12.31 -11.68
CA THR A 159 12.16 13.63 -12.32
C THR A 159 13.00 14.60 -11.50
N LEU A 160 12.87 14.57 -10.18
CA LEU A 160 13.61 15.42 -9.24
C LEU A 160 14.96 14.79 -8.87
N GLY A 161 15.04 13.47 -8.84
CA GLY A 161 16.15 12.73 -8.28
C GLY A 161 15.79 12.09 -6.94
N TYR A 162 16.78 11.47 -6.33
CA TYR A 162 16.65 10.72 -5.09
C TYR A 162 17.63 11.24 -4.04
N ALA A 163 17.23 11.17 -2.78
CA ALA A 163 18.07 11.50 -1.63
C ALA A 163 18.08 10.35 -0.64
N HIS A 164 19.13 10.27 0.18
CA HIS A 164 19.16 9.33 1.31
C HIS A 164 18.14 9.75 2.39
N PRO A 165 17.38 8.82 3.00
CA PRO A 165 16.34 9.17 3.99
C PRO A 165 16.88 9.79 5.28
N ASN A 166 18.17 9.60 5.63
CA ASN A 166 18.76 10.12 6.87
C ASN A 166 17.92 9.73 8.11
N ASP A 167 17.44 10.71 8.87
CA ASP A 167 16.61 10.53 10.06
C ASP A 167 15.09 10.51 9.78
N PHE A 168 14.69 10.39 8.50
CA PHE A 168 13.28 10.36 8.13
C PHE A 168 12.55 9.17 8.79
N LEU A 169 11.44 9.43 9.47
CA LEU A 169 10.73 8.41 10.22
C LEU A 169 9.88 7.52 9.31
N LEU A 170 9.80 6.23 9.65
CA LEU A 170 8.90 5.29 8.96
C LEU A 170 7.43 5.74 9.08
N SER A 171 7.06 6.24 10.26
CA SER A 171 5.69 6.74 10.51
C SER A 171 5.32 7.91 9.60
N ASP A 172 6.28 8.76 9.22
CA ASP A 172 6.06 9.86 8.28
C ASP A 172 5.83 9.32 6.87
N ALA A 173 6.69 8.42 6.39
CA ALA A 173 6.55 7.78 5.07
C ALA A 173 5.18 7.10 4.89
N VAL A 174 4.78 6.32 5.89
CA VAL A 174 3.50 5.60 5.90
C VAL A 174 2.32 6.59 5.97
N SER A 175 2.44 7.65 6.76
CA SER A 175 1.40 8.67 6.87
C SER A 175 1.19 9.45 5.58
N VAL A 176 2.26 9.73 4.83
CA VAL A 176 2.17 10.31 3.48
C VAL A 176 1.37 9.39 2.58
N SER A 177 1.71 8.10 2.58
CA SER A 177 1.06 7.11 1.74
C SER A 177 -0.41 6.91 2.09
N ALA A 178 -0.80 7.15 3.36
CA ALA A 178 -2.18 7.05 3.85
C ALA A 178 -2.98 8.36 3.78
N ALA A 179 -2.41 9.45 3.25
CA ALA A 179 -3.02 10.78 3.24
C ALA A 179 -4.04 10.95 2.10
N PHE A 180 -5.15 10.20 2.14
CA PHE A 180 -6.17 10.22 1.09
C PHE A 180 -6.67 11.66 0.78
N PRO A 181 -6.85 12.03 -0.51
CA PRO A 181 -7.32 13.34 -0.92
C PRO A 181 -8.69 13.70 -0.32
N GLY A 182 -8.80 14.89 0.27
CA GLY A 182 -10.02 15.40 0.92
C GLY A 182 -10.13 15.12 2.43
N GLY A 183 -9.32 14.20 2.96
CA GLY A 183 -9.31 13.86 4.38
C GLY A 183 -8.12 14.46 5.13
N ILE A 184 -6.89 14.24 4.66
CA ILE A 184 -5.68 14.39 5.49
C ILE A 184 -4.76 15.53 5.02
N GLY A 185 -4.81 15.91 3.74
CA GLY A 185 -3.95 16.93 3.16
C GLY A 185 -2.52 16.42 2.88
N PRO A 186 -1.75 17.09 2.01
CA PRO A 186 -0.43 16.60 1.62
C PRO A 186 0.57 16.68 2.78
N TYR A 187 1.55 15.77 2.76
CA TYR A 187 2.75 15.89 3.58
C TYR A 187 3.70 16.91 2.96
N SER A 188 4.26 17.81 3.76
CA SER A 188 5.21 18.80 3.27
C SER A 188 6.63 18.40 3.66
N LEU A 189 7.41 17.97 2.67
CA LEU A 189 8.82 17.61 2.82
C LEU A 189 9.69 18.82 2.50
N SER A 190 10.52 19.27 3.44
CA SER A 190 11.50 20.33 3.19
C SER A 190 12.71 19.73 2.49
N THR A 191 13.09 20.29 1.34
CA THR A 191 14.07 19.70 0.42
C THR A 191 15.52 20.02 0.80
N ASP A 192 15.71 21.10 1.55
CA ASP A 192 16.98 21.63 2.07
C ASP A 192 17.67 20.70 3.08
N HIS A 193 16.93 19.82 3.73
CA HIS A 193 17.47 18.82 4.67
C HIS A 193 18.08 17.59 3.97
N PHE A 194 18.03 17.55 2.64
CA PHE A 194 18.40 16.38 1.85
C PHE A 194 19.42 16.74 0.78
N ARG A 195 20.41 15.87 0.61
CA ARG A 195 21.32 15.89 -0.53
C ARG A 195 20.69 15.11 -1.67
N TRP A 196 20.26 15.81 -2.72
CA TRP A 196 19.57 15.21 -3.86
C TRP A 196 20.56 14.85 -4.96
N LEU A 197 20.46 13.61 -5.42
CA LEU A 197 21.24 13.07 -6.52
C LEU A 197 20.31 12.73 -7.67
N LYS A 198 20.67 13.13 -8.88
CA LYS A 198 19.93 12.78 -10.09
C LYS A 198 20.88 12.22 -11.14
N SER A 199 20.46 11.10 -11.70
CA SER A 199 21.10 10.47 -12.83
C SER A 199 20.44 10.91 -14.13
N GLU A 200 21.23 10.98 -15.20
CA GLU A 200 20.67 11.17 -16.54
C GLU A 200 19.89 9.93 -16.98
N TRP A 201 18.94 10.13 -17.89
CA TRP A 201 18.15 9.03 -18.44
C TRP A 201 19.06 8.04 -19.17
N GLY A 202 19.14 6.81 -18.64
CA GLY A 202 19.93 5.72 -19.22
C GLY A 202 21.29 5.50 -18.56
N ASP A 203 21.81 6.46 -17.78
CA ASP A 203 23.05 6.32 -17.02
C ASP A 203 22.75 6.23 -15.52
N ARG A 204 22.53 5.01 -15.02
CA ARG A 204 22.24 4.75 -13.60
C ARG A 204 23.48 4.76 -12.71
N LEU A 205 24.68 4.78 -13.29
CA LEU A 205 25.93 4.65 -12.54
C LEU A 205 26.47 6.00 -12.12
N ASN A 206 26.25 7.03 -12.93
CA ASN A 206 26.64 8.39 -12.60
C ASN A 206 25.44 9.19 -12.10
N SER A 207 25.54 9.69 -10.87
CA SER A 207 24.54 10.59 -10.29
C SER A 207 25.21 11.89 -9.88
N ASN A 208 24.63 13.01 -10.30
CA ASN A 208 25.13 14.33 -9.97
C ASN A 208 24.26 14.95 -8.88
N GLU A 209 24.89 15.74 -8.02
CA GLU A 209 24.15 16.52 -7.04
C GLU A 209 23.33 17.61 -7.74
N VAL A 210 22.06 17.72 -7.36
CA VAL A 210 21.13 18.67 -7.95
C VAL A 210 20.46 19.51 -6.88
N SER A 211 20.31 20.80 -7.14
CA SER A 211 19.42 21.65 -6.36
C SER A 211 18.01 21.50 -6.91
N LEU A 212 17.05 21.16 -6.06
CA LEU A 212 15.66 21.14 -6.45
C LEU A 212 15.12 22.58 -6.63
N PRO A 213 14.25 22.83 -7.62
CA PRO A 213 13.64 24.15 -7.81
C PRO A 213 12.59 24.50 -6.74
N TYR A 214 12.25 23.54 -5.87
CA TYR A 214 11.23 23.68 -4.85
C TYR A 214 11.86 23.58 -3.46
N LYS A 215 11.60 24.55 -2.58
CA LYS A 215 12.02 24.51 -1.15
C LYS A 215 11.25 23.47 -0.33
N LYS A 216 10.03 23.14 -0.77
CA LYS A 216 9.17 22.13 -0.14
C LYS A 216 8.44 21.35 -1.23
N LEU A 217 8.42 20.03 -1.09
CA LEU A 217 7.59 19.13 -1.91
C LEU A 217 6.31 18.80 -1.16
N ARG A 218 5.21 18.72 -1.89
CA ARG A 218 3.90 18.34 -1.35
C ARG A 218 3.59 16.94 -1.85
N ILE A 219 3.54 15.99 -0.94
CA ILE A 219 3.40 14.58 -1.28
C ILE A 219 2.01 14.11 -0.83
N TYR A 220 1.24 13.64 -1.81
CA TYR A 220 -0.08 13.05 -1.64
C TYR A 220 0.00 11.52 -1.54
N ASP A 221 -1.13 10.91 -1.17
CA ASP A 221 -1.33 9.45 -1.21
C ASP A 221 -0.88 8.85 -2.55
N GLY A 222 -0.26 7.67 -2.49
CA GLY A 222 0.23 6.95 -3.67
C GLY A 222 -0.90 6.53 -4.63
N GLY A 223 -2.13 6.42 -4.11
CA GLY A 223 -3.31 6.06 -4.88
C GLY A 223 -3.70 7.08 -5.95
N VAL A 224 -3.23 8.33 -5.84
CA VAL A 224 -3.40 9.35 -6.89
C VAL A 224 -2.62 8.97 -8.15
N TYR A 225 -1.44 8.36 -8.02
CA TYR A 225 -0.61 7.92 -9.14
C TYR A 225 -0.95 6.48 -9.57
N ASP A 226 -0.94 5.55 -8.62
CA ASP A 226 -1.19 4.12 -8.82
C ASP A 226 -1.68 3.47 -7.52
N ASN A 227 -3.00 3.31 -7.38
CA ASN A 227 -3.60 2.69 -6.19
C ASN A 227 -3.24 1.21 -6.02
N LEU A 228 -2.84 0.51 -7.08
CA LEU A 228 -2.47 -0.91 -7.00
C LEU A 228 -1.05 -1.09 -6.48
N GLY A 229 -0.19 -0.08 -6.63
CA GLY A 229 1.23 -0.16 -6.31
C GLY A 229 2.01 -1.08 -7.26
N LEU A 230 1.52 -1.29 -8.49
CA LEU A 230 2.14 -2.15 -9.50
C LEU A 230 3.30 -1.48 -10.25
N GLU A 231 3.33 -0.15 -10.29
CA GLU A 231 4.31 0.62 -11.06
C GLU A 231 5.78 0.20 -10.83
N PRO A 232 6.24 -0.19 -9.62
CA PRO A 232 7.63 -0.66 -9.45
C PRO A 232 7.94 -1.95 -10.20
N PHE A 233 6.94 -2.81 -10.42
CA PHE A 233 7.13 -4.19 -10.89
C PHE A 233 6.69 -4.40 -12.33
N PHE A 234 5.74 -3.58 -12.83
CA PHE A 234 5.05 -3.83 -14.09
C PHE A 234 4.99 -2.59 -14.98
N ASP A 235 5.34 -2.74 -16.25
CA ASP A 235 5.12 -1.72 -17.28
C ASP A 235 3.72 -1.93 -17.90
N HIS A 236 2.78 -1.08 -17.48
CA HIS A 236 1.39 -1.14 -17.92
C HIS A 236 1.21 -0.90 -19.42
N SER A 237 2.11 -0.13 -20.05
CA SER A 237 2.02 0.20 -21.46
C SER A 237 2.44 -0.98 -22.34
N LYS A 238 3.53 -1.65 -21.96
CA LYS A 238 4.09 -2.80 -22.67
C LYS A 238 3.48 -4.12 -22.22
N GLN A 239 2.79 -4.14 -21.08
CA GLN A 239 2.24 -5.33 -20.43
C GLN A 239 3.29 -6.41 -20.14
N ILE A 240 4.47 -5.96 -19.71
CA ILE A 240 5.61 -6.82 -19.34
C ILE A 240 6.07 -6.48 -17.93
N PRO A 241 6.64 -7.45 -17.19
CA PRO A 241 7.30 -7.15 -15.93
C PRO A 241 8.53 -6.28 -16.20
N LYS A 242 8.90 -5.45 -15.22
CA LYS A 242 10.15 -4.68 -15.27
C LYS A 242 11.36 -5.57 -14.95
N GLU A 243 11.13 -6.73 -14.33
CA GLU A 243 12.12 -7.76 -14.05
C GLU A 243 11.51 -9.16 -14.26
N ASP A 244 12.11 -9.96 -15.14
CA ASP A 244 11.52 -11.23 -15.62
C ASP A 244 11.61 -12.40 -14.62
N SER A 245 12.46 -12.30 -13.60
CA SER A 245 12.78 -13.43 -12.70
C SER A 245 11.80 -13.62 -11.53
N GLU A 246 10.80 -12.76 -11.38
CA GLU A 246 9.92 -12.74 -10.20
C GLU A 246 8.45 -13.01 -10.57
N ILE A 247 7.70 -13.60 -9.65
CA ILE A 247 6.24 -13.67 -9.73
C ILE A 247 5.68 -12.37 -9.15
N ILE A 248 4.78 -11.71 -9.89
CA ILE A 248 4.11 -10.50 -9.40
C ILE A 248 2.77 -10.89 -8.76
N ILE A 249 2.60 -10.56 -7.48
CA ILE A 249 1.32 -10.69 -6.77
C ILE A 249 0.77 -9.29 -6.53
N CYS A 250 -0.46 -9.04 -6.98
CA CYS A 250 -1.20 -7.81 -6.70
C CYS A 250 -2.41 -8.15 -5.83
N SER A 251 -2.42 -7.66 -4.58
CA SER A 251 -3.60 -7.70 -3.72
C SER A 251 -4.30 -6.35 -3.76
N ASP A 252 -5.55 -6.36 -4.24
CA ASP A 252 -6.34 -5.17 -4.51
C ASP A 252 -7.59 -5.10 -3.63
N ALA A 253 -7.56 -4.19 -2.66
CA ALA A 253 -8.62 -3.87 -1.72
C ALA A 253 -9.41 -2.60 -2.09
N GLY A 254 -9.22 -2.10 -3.33
CA GLY A 254 -10.05 -1.06 -3.92
C GLY A 254 -11.46 -1.57 -4.16
N ALA A 255 -12.43 -1.03 -3.42
CA ALA A 255 -13.83 -1.33 -3.68
C ALA A 255 -14.25 -0.74 -5.04
N PRO A 256 -15.09 -1.45 -5.81
CA PRO A 256 -15.61 -0.93 -7.06
C PRO A 256 -16.41 0.35 -6.84
N LEU A 257 -16.47 1.19 -7.87
CA LEU A 257 -17.27 2.41 -7.86
C LEU A 257 -18.76 2.07 -7.67
N GLN A 258 -19.39 2.66 -6.66
CA GLN A 258 -20.82 2.48 -6.43
C GLN A 258 -21.64 3.00 -7.63
N VAL A 259 -22.67 2.24 -8.01
CA VAL A 259 -23.61 2.61 -9.08
C VAL A 259 -24.57 3.68 -8.56
N GLY A 260 -24.85 4.69 -9.39
CA GLY A 260 -25.71 5.82 -9.04
C GLY A 260 -24.96 6.96 -8.34
N PHE A 261 -25.54 8.16 -8.45
CA PHE A 261 -25.08 9.35 -7.75
C PHE A 261 -26.26 10.33 -7.65
N ASP A 262 -26.67 10.65 -6.42
CA ASP A 262 -27.72 11.63 -6.17
C ASP A 262 -27.14 12.77 -5.32
N ALA A 263 -27.01 13.94 -5.93
CA ALA A 263 -26.63 15.17 -5.24
C ALA A 263 -27.10 16.40 -6.03
N PHE A 264 -27.48 17.46 -5.32
CA PHE A 264 -27.84 18.76 -5.92
C PHE A 264 -26.68 19.37 -6.75
N SER A 265 -26.98 20.28 -7.68
CA SER A 265 -26.05 20.79 -8.71
C SER A 265 -24.76 21.43 -8.17
N LEU A 266 -24.82 22.13 -7.04
CA LEU A 266 -23.68 22.81 -6.40
C LEU A 266 -23.00 21.99 -5.29
N SER A 267 -23.33 20.71 -5.17
CA SER A 267 -22.79 19.86 -4.11
C SER A 267 -21.28 19.58 -4.29
N PRO A 268 -20.42 19.83 -3.29
CA PRO A 268 -19.00 19.42 -3.33
C PRO A 268 -18.80 17.92 -3.53
N TRP A 269 -19.82 17.10 -3.19
CA TRP A 269 -19.83 15.67 -3.44
C TRP A 269 -19.77 15.31 -4.93
N ARG A 270 -20.15 16.23 -5.83
CA ARG A 270 -19.98 16.05 -7.29
C ARG A 270 -18.50 16.03 -7.69
N LEU A 271 -17.69 16.94 -7.16
CA LEU A 271 -16.25 16.94 -7.43
C LEU A 271 -15.59 15.67 -6.89
N LYS A 272 -15.98 15.23 -5.70
CA LYS A 272 -15.56 13.94 -5.16
C LYS A 272 -15.95 12.80 -6.10
N ARG A 273 -17.21 12.75 -6.56
CA ARG A 273 -17.67 11.70 -7.48
C ARG A 273 -16.89 11.68 -8.79
N VAL A 274 -16.58 12.85 -9.36
CA VAL A 274 -15.74 12.95 -10.56
C VAL A 274 -14.34 12.39 -10.30
N ALA A 275 -13.72 12.76 -9.16
CA ALA A 275 -12.43 12.21 -8.75
C ALA A 275 -12.49 10.69 -8.55
N ASP A 276 -13.54 10.16 -7.92
CA ASP A 276 -13.77 8.73 -7.72
C ASP A 276 -13.88 8.00 -9.09
N ILE A 277 -14.58 8.59 -10.07
CA ILE A 277 -14.68 8.04 -11.44
C ILE A 277 -13.32 8.02 -12.13
N ILE A 278 -12.57 9.13 -12.10
CA ILE A 278 -11.24 9.22 -12.73
C ILE A 278 -10.29 8.19 -12.11
N SER A 279 -10.31 8.07 -10.77
CA SER A 279 -9.52 7.09 -10.03
C SER A 279 -9.89 5.66 -10.43
N GLU A 280 -11.17 5.33 -10.53
CA GLU A 280 -11.61 3.98 -10.89
C GLU A 280 -11.26 3.63 -12.35
N GLN A 281 -11.35 4.58 -13.28
CA GLN A 281 -10.93 4.36 -14.67
C GLN A 281 -9.42 4.07 -14.77
N SER A 282 -8.60 4.84 -14.03
CA SER A 282 -7.15 4.60 -13.93
C SER A 282 -6.86 3.20 -13.37
N ARG A 283 -7.50 2.83 -12.25
CA ARG A 283 -7.35 1.51 -11.63
C ARG A 283 -7.80 0.39 -12.58
N SER A 284 -8.97 0.52 -13.20
CA SER A 284 -9.54 -0.49 -14.13
C SER A 284 -8.65 -0.74 -15.35
N LEU A 285 -8.04 0.29 -15.93
CA LEU A 285 -7.07 0.13 -17.02
C LEU A 285 -5.83 -0.65 -16.58
N ARG A 286 -5.30 -0.36 -15.40
CA ARG A 286 -4.14 -1.07 -14.84
C ARG A 286 -4.46 -2.53 -14.54
N ILE A 287 -5.62 -2.82 -13.95
CA ILE A 287 -6.08 -4.20 -13.71
C ILE A 287 -6.17 -4.96 -15.03
N ARG A 288 -6.81 -4.40 -16.07
CA ARG A 288 -6.93 -5.07 -17.37
C ARG A 288 -5.57 -5.39 -17.99
N ALA A 289 -4.63 -4.44 -17.94
CA ALA A 289 -3.28 -4.64 -18.43
C ALA A 289 -2.56 -5.78 -17.68
N PHE A 290 -2.65 -5.79 -16.34
CA PHE A 290 -1.99 -6.79 -15.52
C PHE A 290 -2.63 -8.19 -15.64
N VAL A 291 -3.96 -8.27 -15.67
CA VAL A 291 -4.67 -9.54 -15.89
C VAL A 291 -4.36 -10.11 -17.27
N ASN A 292 -4.27 -9.27 -18.32
CA ASN A 292 -3.87 -9.75 -19.65
C ASN A 292 -2.45 -10.35 -19.63
N TYR A 293 -1.52 -9.73 -18.90
CA TYR A 293 -0.19 -10.29 -18.68
C TYR A 293 -0.25 -11.66 -17.97
N ILE A 294 -1.03 -11.77 -16.88
CA ILE A 294 -1.19 -13.03 -16.15
C ILE A 294 -1.75 -14.12 -17.07
N MET A 295 -2.78 -13.83 -17.85
CA MET A 295 -3.40 -14.81 -18.76
C MET A 295 -2.41 -15.32 -19.82
N LYS A 296 -1.53 -14.46 -20.32
CA LYS A 296 -0.53 -14.81 -21.35
C LYS A 296 0.69 -15.53 -20.79
N SER A 297 1.21 -15.06 -19.66
CA SER A 297 2.50 -15.51 -19.10
C SER A 297 2.38 -16.58 -18.02
N GLN A 298 1.20 -16.69 -17.37
CA GLN A 298 0.98 -17.48 -16.16
C GLN A 298 1.98 -17.13 -15.02
N ASN A 299 2.53 -15.91 -15.02
CA ASN A 299 3.59 -15.48 -14.10
C ASN A 299 3.12 -14.33 -13.19
N GLY A 300 1.95 -14.48 -12.57
CA GLY A 300 1.45 -13.52 -11.59
C GLY A 300 0.08 -13.88 -11.03
N PHE A 301 -0.31 -13.19 -9.96
CA PHE A 301 -1.60 -13.38 -9.29
C PHE A 301 -2.25 -12.04 -9.02
N TYR A 302 -3.56 -11.95 -9.26
CA TYR A 302 -4.37 -10.78 -8.94
C TYR A 302 -5.48 -11.16 -7.96
N PHE A 303 -5.39 -10.67 -6.72
CA PHE A 303 -6.35 -10.91 -5.66
C PHE A 303 -7.23 -9.68 -5.44
N GLY A 304 -8.35 -9.60 -6.16
CA GLY A 304 -9.31 -8.49 -6.02
C GLY A 304 -10.34 -8.72 -4.91
N ILE A 305 -10.62 -7.69 -4.11
CA ILE A 305 -11.64 -7.71 -3.06
C ILE A 305 -13.04 -7.94 -3.62
N SER A 306 -13.30 -7.50 -4.86
CA SER A 306 -14.56 -7.71 -5.58
C SER A 306 -14.45 -8.82 -6.63
N ASN A 307 -13.63 -9.85 -6.41
CA ASN A 307 -13.39 -10.89 -7.40
C ASN A 307 -14.68 -11.67 -7.72
N PRO A 308 -15.16 -11.65 -8.98
CA PRO A 308 -16.40 -12.33 -9.39
C PRO A 308 -16.29 -13.87 -9.38
N ASN A 309 -15.06 -14.42 -9.31
CA ASN A 309 -14.80 -15.86 -9.30
C ASN A 309 -14.78 -16.46 -7.89
N VAL A 310 -15.00 -15.66 -6.84
CA VAL A 310 -15.31 -16.23 -5.53
C VAL A 310 -16.68 -16.90 -5.65
N LYS A 311 -16.79 -18.18 -5.31
CA LYS A 311 -18.05 -18.94 -5.40
C LYS A 311 -19.20 -18.12 -4.79
N LYS A 312 -20.39 -18.15 -5.42
CA LYS A 312 -21.63 -17.47 -4.97
C LYS A 312 -21.93 -17.63 -3.47
N GLN A 313 -21.44 -18.71 -2.86
CA GLN A 313 -21.56 -19.00 -1.42
C GLN A 313 -20.86 -17.97 -0.51
N HIS A 314 -20.02 -17.08 -1.03
CA HIS A 314 -19.35 -16.01 -0.27
C HIS A 314 -19.69 -14.59 -0.75
N ASP A 315 -20.78 -14.42 -1.51
CA ASP A 315 -21.22 -13.11 -2.00
C ASP A 315 -21.50 -12.12 -0.86
N GLU A 316 -21.95 -12.61 0.30
CA GLU A 316 -22.17 -11.79 1.50
C GLU A 316 -20.86 -11.25 2.09
N LEU A 317 -19.81 -12.08 2.18
CA LEU A 317 -18.50 -11.67 2.68
C LEU A 317 -17.83 -10.66 1.73
N SER A 318 -17.95 -10.89 0.42
CA SER A 318 -17.47 -9.97 -0.60
C SER A 318 -18.18 -8.62 -0.52
N SER A 319 -19.53 -8.64 -0.45
CA SER A 319 -20.35 -7.43 -0.35
C SER A 319 -20.07 -6.66 0.94
N PHE A 320 -19.96 -7.37 2.07
CA PHE A 320 -19.58 -6.78 3.35
C PHE A 320 -18.21 -6.11 3.29
N SER A 321 -17.20 -6.80 2.76
CA SER A 321 -15.82 -6.30 2.67
C SER A 321 -15.70 -5.10 1.74
N CYS A 322 -16.37 -5.13 0.58
CA CYS A 322 -16.40 -4.02 -0.36
C CYS A 322 -17.13 -2.79 0.20
N GLY A 323 -18.23 -3.02 0.94
CA GLY A 323 -19.01 -1.97 1.59
C GLY A 323 -18.38 -1.42 2.87
N TYR A 324 -17.36 -2.08 3.42
CA TYR A 324 -16.74 -1.65 4.68
C TYR A 324 -16.04 -0.30 4.54
N SER A 325 -16.15 0.49 5.61
CA SER A 325 -15.59 1.84 5.66
C SER A 325 -14.07 1.84 5.50
N THR A 326 -13.54 2.84 4.79
CA THR A 326 -12.10 3.09 4.68
C THR A 326 -11.56 3.93 5.85
N SER A 327 -12.40 4.30 6.82
CA SER A 327 -12.02 5.17 7.95
C SER A 327 -10.96 4.53 8.84
N LEU A 328 -10.04 5.32 9.40
CA LEU A 328 -8.98 4.85 10.32
C LEU A 328 -9.47 4.56 11.74
N LYS A 329 -10.73 4.13 11.89
CA LYS A 329 -11.30 3.68 13.16
C LYS A 329 -10.78 2.28 13.51
N LYS A 330 -10.83 1.94 14.80
CA LYS A 330 -10.60 0.55 15.23
C LYS A 330 -11.68 -0.37 14.64
N PHE A 331 -11.31 -1.63 14.44
CA PHE A 331 -12.24 -2.68 14.06
C PHE A 331 -13.08 -3.15 15.25
N ARG A 332 -14.29 -3.63 14.97
CA ARG A 332 -14.85 -4.70 15.79
C ARG A 332 -14.14 -5.98 15.40
N THR A 333 -13.81 -6.80 16.38
CA THR A 333 -13.10 -8.07 16.18
C THR A 333 -13.72 -8.93 15.07
N GLU A 334 -15.05 -9.09 15.09
CA GLU A 334 -15.80 -9.84 14.07
C GLU A 334 -15.69 -9.23 12.67
N ASP A 335 -15.63 -7.90 12.56
CA ASP A 335 -15.51 -7.22 11.26
C ASP A 335 -14.13 -7.45 10.65
N PHE A 336 -13.08 -7.38 11.48
CA PHE A 336 -11.72 -7.71 11.05
C PHE A 336 -11.67 -9.15 10.55
N ASP A 337 -12.19 -10.10 11.34
CA ASP A 337 -12.16 -11.52 11.02
C ASP A 337 -12.88 -11.82 9.71
N LYS A 338 -14.06 -11.22 9.47
CA LYS A 338 -14.81 -11.39 8.21
C LYS A 338 -14.01 -10.89 6.99
N ILE A 339 -13.36 -9.75 7.09
CA ILE A 339 -12.63 -9.15 5.95
C ILE A 339 -11.31 -9.89 5.72
N ALA A 340 -10.62 -10.30 6.78
CA ALA A 340 -9.43 -11.12 6.69
C ALA A 340 -9.76 -12.51 6.12
N GLU A 341 -10.85 -13.13 6.55
CA GLU A 341 -11.32 -14.39 5.99
C GLU A 341 -11.65 -14.26 4.50
N HIS A 342 -12.30 -13.16 4.09
CA HIS A 342 -12.53 -12.88 2.67
C HIS A 342 -11.22 -12.79 1.86
N GLY A 343 -10.21 -12.06 2.37
CA GLY A 343 -8.89 -11.98 1.74
C GLY A 343 -8.19 -13.33 1.62
N TYR A 344 -8.32 -14.16 2.65
CA TYR A 344 -7.82 -15.53 2.68
C TYR A 344 -8.51 -16.41 1.61
N ILE A 345 -9.84 -16.40 1.55
CA ILE A 345 -10.64 -17.18 0.59
C ILE A 345 -10.37 -16.76 -0.85
N VAL A 346 -10.27 -15.45 -1.13
CA VAL A 346 -9.93 -14.93 -2.47
C VAL A 346 -8.58 -15.49 -2.92
N ALA A 347 -7.58 -15.39 -2.05
CA ALA A 347 -6.25 -15.88 -2.36
C ALA A 347 -6.26 -17.42 -2.54
N LYS A 348 -6.99 -18.15 -1.69
CA LYS A 348 -7.09 -19.60 -1.74
C LYS A 348 -7.75 -20.09 -3.02
N ASN A 349 -8.90 -19.53 -3.38
CA ASN A 349 -9.62 -19.91 -4.59
C ASN A 349 -8.79 -19.66 -5.86
N ILE A 350 -8.10 -18.52 -5.96
CA ILE A 350 -7.29 -18.23 -7.14
C ILE A 350 -6.07 -19.15 -7.22
N THR A 351 -5.42 -19.39 -6.08
CA THR A 351 -4.23 -20.25 -6.04
C THR A 351 -4.57 -21.70 -6.34
N GLU A 352 -5.63 -22.26 -5.75
CA GLU A 352 -6.07 -23.64 -5.98
C GLU A 352 -6.54 -23.88 -7.42
N ASN A 353 -7.27 -22.94 -8.02
CA ASN A 353 -7.72 -23.05 -9.42
C ASN A 353 -6.57 -22.98 -10.44
N ALA A 354 -5.41 -22.44 -10.06
CA ALA A 354 -4.26 -22.27 -10.94
C ALA A 354 -3.34 -23.51 -11.04
N ASN A 355 -3.78 -24.69 -10.57
CA ASN A 355 -2.89 -25.87 -10.37
C ASN A 355 -1.65 -25.48 -9.56
N PHE A 356 -1.88 -25.09 -8.31
CA PHE A 356 -0.84 -24.67 -7.35
C PHE A 356 0.20 -25.74 -6.97
N SER A 357 0.14 -26.93 -7.57
CA SER A 357 1.04 -28.07 -7.28
C SER A 357 2.43 -27.93 -7.89
N GLY A 358 2.69 -26.89 -8.69
CA GLY A 358 3.99 -26.61 -9.33
C GLY A 358 4.79 -25.44 -8.74
N TRP A 359 4.51 -25.03 -7.50
CA TRP A 359 5.22 -23.97 -6.77
C TRP A 359 6.40 -24.46 -5.94
#